data_AF-A0A821HA83-F1
#
_entry.id   AF-A0A821HA83-F1
#
_cell.length_a   1.000
_cell.length_b   1.000
_cell.length_c   1.000
_cell.angle_alpha   90.00
_cell.angle_beta   90.00
_cell.angle_gamma   90.00
#
_symmetry.space_group_name_H-M   'P 1'
#
loop_
_entity.id
_entity.type
_entity.pdbx_description
1 polymer ?
#
loop_
_entity_poly.entity_id
_entity_poly.type
_entity_poly.pdbx_seq_one_letter_code
_entity_poly.pdbx_strand_id
1 'polypeptide(L)'
;MDREIFANNDMEITESAKNPSTFDSSSFCCQNNVILYNSDLFQQNKVDICVLCQKCHGALSKGSIPKFSAANNMWLGDIPAELQGLTIPEQKLISLYRHNSCIIKLHSTFHSTTTAQTALKGNCITFVQNVPNIVNSLSLTLDDLCDALKVIFIGARPPVRIHLKKVLTVRKKKIIQALHWLKKNNVLYRNVNINFENIAQLPEDDVPECIMSTLEQSWI
;
A
#
# COMPACT_ATOMS: atom_id res chain seq x y z
N MET A 1 -12.68 20.90 17.97
CA MET A 1 -13.89 21.01 18.80
C MET A 1 -14.97 20.42 17.93
N ASP A 2 -15.41 19.19 18.15
CA ASP A 2 -15.94 18.67 19.41
C ASP A 2 -15.53 17.22 19.69
N ARG A 3 -15.37 16.90 20.98
CA ARG A 3 -15.09 15.57 21.52
C ARG A 3 -16.40 15.05 22.09
N GLU A 4 -17.00 14.03 21.48
CA GLU A 4 -18.10 13.29 22.09
C GLU A 4 -17.57 11.96 22.62
N ILE A 5 -17.67 11.79 23.95
CA ILE A 5 -17.32 10.60 24.71
C ILE A 5 -18.57 9.73 24.74
N PHE A 6 -18.52 8.54 24.17
CA PHE A 6 -19.59 7.55 24.33
C PHE A 6 -19.13 6.45 25.27
N ALA A 7 -19.72 6.44 26.46
CA ALA A 7 -19.74 5.29 27.36
C ALA A 7 -20.94 4.42 26.94
N ASN A 8 -20.69 3.19 26.48
CA ASN A 8 -21.73 2.18 26.45
C ASN A 8 -21.52 1.25 27.64
N ASN A 9 -22.39 1.42 28.63
CA ASN A 9 -22.71 0.38 29.60
C ASN A 9 -23.49 -0.73 28.89
N ASP A 10 -23.44 -1.92 29.49
CA ASP A 10 -24.23 -3.11 29.20
C ASP A 10 -23.65 -4.08 28.17
N MET A 11 -22.66 -4.86 28.61
CA MET A 11 -22.57 -6.27 28.21
C MET A 11 -21.94 -7.09 29.35
N GLU A 12 -22.79 -7.85 30.04
CA GLU A 12 -22.42 -8.72 31.16
C GLU A 12 -21.46 -9.85 30.73
N ILE A 13 -20.69 -10.25 31.73
CA ILE A 13 -19.51 -11.11 31.77
C ILE A 13 -19.82 -12.55 31.34
N THR A 14 -18.94 -13.16 30.55
CA THR A 14 -18.52 -14.54 30.84
C THR A 14 -16.99 -14.64 30.79
N GLU A 15 -16.41 -14.84 31.97
CA GLU A 15 -15.00 -15.14 32.17
C GLU A 15 -14.62 -16.44 31.45
N SER A 16 -13.60 -16.37 30.61
CA SER A 16 -12.64 -17.46 30.52
C SER A 16 -11.24 -16.87 30.57
N ALA A 17 -10.57 -17.20 31.67
CA ALA A 17 -9.32 -16.61 32.10
C ALA A 17 -8.19 -16.82 31.07
N LYS A 18 -7.55 -15.73 30.63
CA LYS A 18 -6.14 -15.73 30.24
C LYS A 18 -5.44 -14.54 30.91
N ASN A 19 -4.35 -14.87 31.60
CA ASN A 19 -3.54 -14.02 32.46
C ASN A 19 -3.16 -12.66 31.83
N PRO A 20 -3.05 -11.58 32.64
CA PRO A 20 -2.63 -10.26 32.18
C PRO A 20 -1.09 -10.18 32.17
N SER A 21 -0.43 -10.75 31.16
CA SER A 21 1.03 -10.58 31.00
C SER A 21 1.60 -10.94 29.63
N THR A 22 0.84 -10.75 28.55
CA THR A 22 1.43 -10.71 27.22
C THR A 22 0.79 -9.57 26.46
N PHE A 23 1.46 -8.40 26.45
CA PHE A 23 1.27 -7.44 25.36
C PHE A 23 1.66 -8.20 24.10
N ASP A 24 0.66 -8.76 23.42
CA ASP A 24 0.87 -9.40 22.13
C ASP A 24 1.33 -8.29 21.18
N SER A 25 2.51 -8.47 20.59
CA SER A 25 3.14 -7.52 19.66
C SER A 25 2.40 -7.46 18.31
N SER A 26 1.16 -7.93 18.25
CA SER A 26 0.33 -7.97 17.08
C SER A 26 -0.31 -6.60 16.85
N SER A 27 -0.36 -6.16 15.60
CA SER A 27 -1.01 -4.89 15.20
C SER A 27 -2.54 -4.94 15.32
N PHE A 28 -3.09 -6.09 15.69
CA PHE A 28 -4.51 -6.41 15.67
C PHE A 28 -4.88 -7.32 16.86
N CYS A 29 -6.15 -7.32 17.24
CA CYS A 29 -6.73 -8.31 18.14
C CYS A 29 -7.91 -9.00 17.44
N CYS A 30 -8.16 -10.26 17.80
CA CYS A 30 -9.33 -11.01 17.34
C CYS A 30 -10.27 -11.22 18.53
N GLN A 31 -11.49 -10.69 18.44
CA GLN A 31 -12.51 -10.82 19.46
C GLN A 31 -13.81 -11.29 18.79
N ASN A 32 -14.41 -12.38 19.27
CA ASN A 32 -15.63 -12.97 18.68
C ASN A 32 -15.55 -13.22 17.16
N ASN A 33 -14.43 -13.75 16.66
CA ASN A 33 -14.13 -13.93 15.22
C ASN A 33 -14.07 -12.62 14.41
N VAL A 34 -13.94 -11.47 15.07
CA VAL A 34 -13.81 -10.16 14.44
C VAL A 34 -12.42 -9.62 14.69
N ILE A 35 -11.73 -9.23 13.60
CA ILE A 35 -10.42 -8.60 13.68
C ILE A 35 -10.57 -7.09 13.85
N LEU A 36 -9.87 -6.54 14.83
CA LEU A 36 -9.77 -5.12 15.13
C LEU A 36 -8.31 -4.70 15.17
N TYR A 37 -7.98 -3.49 14.71
CA TYR A 37 -6.62 -2.97 14.79
C TYR A 37 -6.35 -2.38 16.19
N ASN A 38 -5.21 -2.74 16.77
CA ASN A 38 -4.81 -2.28 18.11
C ASN A 38 -4.39 -0.80 18.12
N SER A 39 -4.04 -0.22 16.97
CA SER A 39 -3.63 1.19 16.84
C SER A 39 -4.69 2.19 17.31
N ASP A 40 -5.96 1.79 17.25
CA ASP A 40 -7.11 2.67 17.48
C ASP A 40 -7.95 2.24 18.68
N LEU A 41 -7.49 1.24 19.44
CA LEU A 41 -8.12 0.73 20.66
C LEU A 41 -7.34 1.24 21.88
N PHE A 42 -8.03 1.98 22.74
CA PHE A 42 -7.47 2.54 23.98
C PHE A 42 -8.33 2.13 25.15
N GLN A 43 -7.69 1.78 26.27
CA GLN A 43 -8.42 1.48 27.50
C GLN A 43 -8.42 2.71 28.40
N GLN A 44 -9.61 3.23 28.74
CA GLN A 44 -9.75 4.32 29.69
C GLN A 44 -10.78 3.94 30.75
N ASN A 45 -10.38 3.96 32.03
CA ASN A 45 -11.24 3.62 33.17
C ASN A 45 -11.94 2.24 33.06
N LYS A 46 -11.25 1.22 32.54
CA LYS A 46 -11.78 -0.13 32.26
C LYS A 46 -12.86 -0.20 31.16
N VAL A 47 -12.98 0.84 30.34
CA VAL A 47 -13.81 0.84 29.13
C VAL A 47 -12.90 0.86 27.91
N ASP A 48 -13.19 0.01 26.93
CA ASP A 48 -12.48 -0.01 25.66
C ASP A 48 -13.06 1.08 24.74
N ILE A 49 -12.20 2.00 24.33
CA ILE A 49 -12.52 3.14 23.47
C ILE A 49 -11.90 2.90 22.10
N CYS A 50 -12.69 3.08 21.04
CA CYS A 50 -12.21 2.98 19.65
C CYS A 50 -12.41 4.31 18.91
N VAL A 51 -11.39 4.76 18.18
CA VAL A 51 -11.50 5.93 17.29
C VAL A 51 -11.96 5.49 15.91
N LEU A 52 -13.10 6.01 15.47
CA LEU A 52 -13.74 5.60 14.22
C LEU A 52 -14.03 6.80 13.32
N CYS A 53 -13.94 6.60 12.00
CA CYS A 53 -14.49 7.59 11.06
C CYS A 53 -16.02 7.56 11.07
N GLN A 54 -16.67 8.68 10.66
CA GLN A 54 -18.13 8.78 10.62
C GLN A 54 -18.83 7.65 9.83
N LYS A 55 -18.21 7.16 8.76
CA LYS A 55 -18.76 6.06 7.95
C LYS A 55 -18.75 4.74 8.70
N CYS A 56 -17.67 4.43 9.42
CA CYS A 56 -17.57 3.24 10.25
C CYS A 56 -18.54 3.33 11.44
N HIS A 57 -18.61 4.48 12.10
CA HIS A 57 -19.59 4.73 13.16
C HIS A 57 -21.02 4.51 12.65
N GLY A 58 -21.40 5.13 11.52
CA GLY A 58 -22.75 4.99 10.97
C GLY A 58 -23.13 3.56 10.53
N ALA A 59 -22.16 2.72 10.18
CA ALA A 59 -22.41 1.29 9.94
C ALA A 59 -22.62 0.53 11.25
N LEU A 60 -21.78 0.78 12.26
CA LEU A 60 -21.84 0.15 13.58
C LEU A 60 -23.09 0.55 14.36
N SER A 61 -23.52 1.81 14.30
CA SER A 61 -24.79 2.26 14.91
C SER A 61 -26.02 1.56 14.34
N LYS A 62 -25.90 0.96 13.15
CA LYS A 62 -26.95 0.16 12.49
C LYS A 62 -26.79 -1.34 12.72
N GLY A 63 -25.84 -1.77 13.57
CA GLY A 63 -25.51 -3.17 13.80
C GLY A 63 -24.85 -3.86 12.60
N SER A 64 -24.28 -3.11 11.65
CA SER A 64 -23.66 -3.64 10.44
C SER A 64 -22.14 -3.53 10.46
N ILE A 65 -21.45 -4.50 9.86
CA ILE A 65 -19.98 -4.49 9.75
C ILE A 65 -19.57 -3.42 8.72
N PRO A 66 -18.67 -2.48 9.07
CA PRO A 66 -18.20 -1.49 8.11
C PRO A 66 -17.55 -2.14 6.90
N LYS A 67 -17.92 -1.68 5.70
CA LYS A 67 -17.49 -2.26 4.41
C LYS A 67 -15.99 -2.47 4.26
N PHE A 68 -15.17 -1.56 4.81
CA PHE A 68 -13.71 -1.57 4.69
C PHE A 68 -13.00 -1.96 6.00
N SER A 69 -13.73 -2.50 6.97
CA SER A 69 -13.13 -2.98 8.22
C SER A 69 -12.38 -4.28 8.01
N ALA A 70 -11.34 -4.51 8.82
CA ALA A 70 -10.63 -5.79 8.89
C ALA A 70 -11.59 -6.97 9.11
N ALA A 71 -12.61 -6.75 9.95
CA ALA A 71 -13.73 -7.66 10.20
C ALA A 71 -14.47 -8.15 8.94
N ASN A 72 -14.51 -7.35 7.87
CA ASN A 72 -15.19 -7.69 6.62
C ASN A 72 -14.27 -8.46 5.65
N ASN A 73 -13.43 -9.37 6.17
CA ASN A 73 -12.42 -10.13 5.40
C ASN A 73 -11.47 -9.24 4.58
N MET A 74 -11.28 -7.97 4.99
CA MET A 74 -10.37 -7.04 4.33
C MET A 74 -8.98 -7.02 4.97
N TRP A 75 -8.74 -7.85 5.99
CA TRP A 75 -7.45 -7.96 6.62
C TRP A 75 -6.53 -8.90 5.81
N LEU A 76 -5.39 -8.35 5.38
CA LEU A 76 -4.39 -9.06 4.58
C LEU A 76 -3.19 -9.54 5.40
N GLY A 77 -3.17 -9.28 6.71
CA GLY A 77 -2.00 -9.46 7.57
C GLY A 77 -1.10 -8.21 7.60
N ASP A 78 -0.07 -8.28 8.45
CA ASP A 78 0.96 -7.24 8.50
C ASP A 78 1.84 -7.28 7.26
N ILE A 79 2.18 -6.10 6.75
CA ILE A 79 3.12 -5.98 5.63
C ILE A 79 4.53 -6.27 6.16
N PRO A 80 5.28 -7.23 5.59
CA PRO A 80 6.66 -7.52 5.99
C PRO A 80 7.59 -6.33 5.78
N ALA A 81 8.60 -6.17 6.65
CA ALA A 81 9.53 -5.04 6.61
C ALA A 81 10.26 -4.87 5.25
N GLU A 82 10.50 -5.98 4.54
CA GLU A 82 11.12 -6.00 3.22
C GLU A 82 10.20 -5.44 2.12
N LEU A 83 8.89 -5.59 2.29
CA LEU A 83 7.87 -5.10 1.36
C LEU A 83 7.36 -3.70 1.75
N GLN A 84 7.61 -3.26 2.97
CA GLN A 84 7.24 -1.93 3.44
C GLN A 84 8.03 -0.83 2.72
N GLY A 85 7.30 0.21 2.31
CA GLY A 85 7.86 1.44 1.75
C GLY A 85 8.41 1.29 0.33
N LEU A 86 8.00 0.26 -0.42
CA LEU A 86 8.32 0.13 -1.84
C LEU A 86 7.60 1.21 -2.66
N THR A 87 8.32 1.85 -3.58
CA THR A 87 7.75 2.83 -4.52
C THR A 87 6.92 2.15 -5.60
N ILE A 88 6.15 2.93 -6.38
CA ILE A 88 5.33 2.37 -7.46
C ILE A 88 6.19 1.63 -8.51
N PRO A 89 7.33 2.18 -8.97
CA PRO A 89 8.24 1.45 -9.85
C PRO A 89 8.78 0.16 -9.23
N GLU A 90 9.18 0.18 -7.95
CA GLU A 90 9.70 -1.01 -7.26
C GLU A 90 8.63 -2.10 -7.14
N GLN A 91 7.39 -1.74 -6.78
CA GLN A 91 6.26 -2.66 -6.72
C GLN A 91 6.00 -3.31 -8.09
N LYS A 92 6.10 -2.54 -9.17
CA LYS A 92 5.97 -3.08 -10.54
C LYS A 92 7.10 -4.04 -10.88
N LEU A 93 8.35 -3.69 -10.56
CA LEU A 93 9.54 -4.51 -10.84
C LEU A 93 9.48 -5.90 -10.17
N ILE A 94 8.89 -5.99 -8.98
CA ILE A 94 8.75 -7.26 -8.24
C ILE A 94 7.43 -7.99 -8.49
N SER A 95 6.49 -7.40 -9.24
CA SER A 95 5.17 -7.99 -9.45
C SER A 95 5.21 -9.19 -10.39
N LEU A 96 4.67 -10.32 -9.94
CA LEU A 96 4.50 -11.51 -10.78
C LEU A 96 3.54 -11.25 -11.97
N TYR A 97 2.49 -10.47 -11.73
CA TYR A 97 1.49 -10.12 -12.74
C TYR A 97 1.74 -8.69 -13.26
N ARG A 98 2.02 -8.58 -14.55
CA ARG A 98 2.33 -7.31 -15.21
C ARG A 98 1.05 -6.60 -15.64
N HIS A 99 0.96 -5.32 -15.32
CA HIS A 99 -0.12 -4.45 -15.76
C HIS A 99 0.31 -3.77 -17.07
N ASN A 100 -0.52 -3.81 -18.11
CA ASN A 100 -0.17 -3.22 -19.42
C ASN A 100 0.00 -1.70 -19.36
N SER A 101 -0.72 -1.00 -18.49
CA SER A 101 -0.56 0.46 -18.36
C SER A 101 -1.00 0.95 -16.99
N CYS A 102 -0.18 1.81 -16.37
CA CYS A 102 -0.51 2.57 -15.18
C CYS A 102 -0.27 4.05 -15.45
N ILE A 103 -1.32 4.86 -15.34
CA ILE A 103 -1.24 6.30 -15.51
C ILE A 103 -1.27 6.95 -14.14
N ILE A 104 -0.15 7.54 -13.75
CA ILE A 104 -0.01 8.28 -12.51
C ILE A 104 -0.28 9.76 -12.79
N LYS A 105 -1.33 10.32 -12.19
CA LYS A 105 -1.61 11.75 -12.25
C LYS A 105 -1.09 12.43 -10.99
N LEU A 106 -0.11 13.32 -11.17
CA LEU A 106 0.44 14.15 -10.11
C LEU A 106 -0.12 15.57 -10.27
N HIS A 107 -0.94 16.02 -9.32
CA HIS A 107 -1.42 17.39 -9.32
C HIS A 107 -0.48 18.31 -8.55
N SER A 108 -0.26 19.49 -9.11
CA SER A 108 0.42 20.59 -8.44
C SER A 108 -0.33 21.04 -7.18
N THR A 109 0.35 21.10 -6.04
CA THR A 109 -0.22 21.59 -4.77
C THR A 109 -0.42 23.12 -4.75
N PHE A 110 -0.01 23.83 -5.80
CA PHE A 110 0.01 25.30 -5.82
C PHE A 110 -1.35 25.97 -6.05
N HIS A 111 -2.42 25.22 -6.31
CA HIS A 111 -3.70 25.82 -6.71
C HIS A 111 -4.68 26.11 -5.56
N SER A 112 -4.53 25.47 -4.39
CA SER A 112 -5.18 25.79 -3.10
C SER A 112 -4.86 24.67 -2.09
N THR A 113 -4.78 24.96 -0.78
CA THR A 113 -4.69 23.90 0.25
C THR A 113 -5.94 23.02 0.30
N THR A 114 -7.09 23.51 -0.18
CA THR A 114 -8.34 22.74 -0.31
C THR A 114 -8.40 21.82 -1.54
N THR A 115 -7.57 22.05 -2.56
CA THR A 115 -7.48 21.19 -3.77
C THR A 115 -6.13 20.45 -3.87
N ALA A 116 -5.24 20.66 -2.90
CA ALA A 116 -3.98 19.96 -2.80
C ALA A 116 -4.21 18.45 -2.65
N GLN A 117 -3.58 17.69 -3.54
CA GLN A 117 -3.68 16.24 -3.54
C GLN A 117 -2.83 15.67 -2.40
N THR A 118 -3.47 15.08 -1.38
CA THR A 118 -2.79 14.41 -0.25
C THR A 118 -2.38 12.97 -0.56
N ALA A 119 -2.95 12.37 -1.60
CA ALA A 119 -2.72 10.98 -2.00
C ALA A 119 -2.67 10.83 -3.52
N LEU A 120 -1.82 9.94 -4.01
CA LEU A 120 -1.69 9.66 -5.44
C LEU A 120 -3.02 9.13 -6.01
N LYS A 121 -3.46 9.69 -7.14
CA LYS A 121 -4.70 9.37 -7.83
C LYS A 121 -4.35 9.02 -9.27
N GLY A 122 -4.75 7.82 -9.71
CA GLY A 122 -4.43 7.33 -11.04
C GLY A 122 -5.45 6.28 -11.47
N ASN A 123 -5.57 6.09 -12.78
CA ASN A 123 -6.32 4.97 -13.33
C ASN A 123 -5.32 3.84 -13.60
N CYS A 124 -5.69 2.62 -13.20
CA CYS A 124 -4.93 1.42 -13.50
C CYS A 124 -5.81 0.46 -14.30
N ILE A 125 -5.30 -0.02 -15.43
CA ILE A 125 -6.00 -1.00 -16.27
C ILE A 125 -5.15 -2.26 -16.35
N THR A 126 -5.73 -3.38 -15.93
CA THR A 126 -5.10 -4.70 -15.95
C THR A 126 -5.84 -5.58 -16.94
N PHE A 127 -5.13 -6.13 -17.92
CA PHE A 127 -5.65 -7.18 -18.79
C PHE A 127 -4.96 -8.50 -18.45
N VAL A 128 -5.68 -9.60 -18.55
CA VAL A 128 -5.10 -10.95 -18.37
C VAL A 128 -4.11 -11.19 -19.52
N GLN A 129 -2.82 -11.24 -19.20
CA GLN A 129 -1.80 -11.64 -20.18
C GLN A 129 -1.72 -13.16 -20.23
N ASN A 130 -2.13 -13.77 -21.35
CA ASN A 130 -1.87 -15.18 -21.62
C ASN A 130 -0.47 -15.35 -22.22
N VAL A 131 0.58 -15.17 -21.41
CA VAL A 131 1.95 -15.41 -21.86
C VAL A 131 2.68 -16.27 -20.84
N PRO A 132 2.65 -17.61 -20.96
CA PRO A 132 3.47 -18.49 -20.11
C PRO A 132 4.97 -18.15 -20.16
N ASN A 133 5.45 -17.49 -21.22
CA ASN A 133 6.85 -17.11 -21.39
C ASN A 133 7.29 -15.87 -20.58
N ILE A 134 6.35 -15.02 -20.14
CA ILE A 134 6.64 -13.80 -19.36
C ILE A 134 6.70 -14.11 -17.85
N VAL A 135 6.14 -15.25 -17.43
CA VAL A 135 5.98 -15.62 -16.00
C VAL A 135 7.27 -16.19 -15.40
N ASN A 136 8.17 -16.73 -16.23
CA ASN A 136 9.30 -17.53 -15.72
C ASN A 136 10.52 -16.69 -15.33
N SER A 137 10.68 -15.46 -15.84
CA SER A 137 11.73 -14.54 -15.41
C SER A 137 11.15 -13.27 -14.76
N LEU A 138 11.52 -13.07 -13.50
CA LEU A 138 11.14 -11.91 -12.71
C LEU A 138 12.34 -10.98 -12.61
N SER A 139 12.35 -10.05 -13.54
CA SER A 139 12.85 -8.68 -13.45
C SER A 139 12.44 -8.05 -14.77
N LEU A 140 11.44 -7.16 -14.74
CA LEU A 140 11.18 -6.29 -15.88
C LEU A 140 12.49 -5.59 -16.24
N THR A 141 12.78 -5.48 -17.53
CA THR A 141 13.82 -4.56 -17.97
C THR A 141 13.38 -3.13 -17.63
N LEU A 142 14.32 -2.19 -17.57
CA LEU A 142 13.96 -0.79 -17.38
C LEU A 142 13.04 -0.29 -18.51
N ASP A 143 13.23 -0.78 -19.73
CA ASP A 143 12.37 -0.45 -20.87
C ASP A 143 10.93 -0.93 -20.66
N ASP A 144 10.73 -2.19 -20.25
CA ASP A 144 9.39 -2.73 -19.97
C ASP A 144 8.68 -1.97 -18.83
N LEU A 145 9.44 -1.52 -17.83
CA LEU A 145 8.91 -0.71 -16.73
C LEU A 145 8.37 0.62 -17.24
N CYS A 146 9.07 1.23 -18.19
CA CYS A 146 8.76 2.52 -18.77
C CYS A 146 7.58 2.44 -19.76
N ASP A 147 7.44 1.34 -20.49
CA ASP A 147 6.22 1.07 -21.27
C ASP A 147 4.97 0.89 -20.38
N ALA A 148 5.14 0.27 -19.21
CA ALA A 148 4.05 -0.02 -18.29
C ALA A 148 3.67 1.14 -17.36
N LEU A 149 4.44 2.23 -17.33
CA LEU A 149 4.25 3.35 -16.41
C LEU A 149 4.35 4.69 -17.15
N LYS A 150 3.22 5.39 -17.21
CA LYS A 150 3.11 6.73 -17.77
C LYS A 150 2.85 7.74 -16.66
N VAL A 151 3.65 8.79 -16.59
CA VAL A 151 3.51 9.85 -15.59
C VAL A 151 2.94 11.09 -16.25
N ILE A 152 1.79 11.55 -15.77
CA ILE A 152 1.18 12.80 -16.22
C ILE A 152 1.21 13.79 -15.06
N PHE A 153 1.91 14.89 -15.24
CA PHE A 153 1.88 15.99 -14.30
C PHE A 153 0.86 17.04 -14.74
N ILE A 154 0.01 17.44 -13.79
CA ILE A 154 -1.05 18.40 -14.01
C ILE A 154 -0.75 19.66 -13.21
N GLY A 155 -0.34 20.73 -13.88
CA GLY A 155 -0.05 22.01 -13.25
C GLY A 155 0.78 22.99 -14.08
N ALA A 156 0.93 24.20 -13.55
CA ALA A 156 1.53 25.33 -14.27
C ALA A 156 3.05 25.24 -14.48
N ARG A 157 3.77 24.46 -13.67
CA ARG A 157 5.22 24.28 -13.77
C ARG A 157 5.57 22.81 -13.62
N PRO A 158 6.44 22.25 -14.48
CA PRO A 158 6.85 20.86 -14.37
C PRO A 158 7.55 20.59 -13.03
N PRO A 159 7.37 19.40 -12.44
CA PRO A 159 7.95 19.07 -11.16
C PRO A 159 9.46 18.86 -11.30
N VAL A 160 10.23 19.38 -10.35
CA VAL A 160 11.67 19.12 -10.26
C VAL A 160 11.90 17.66 -9.85
N ARG A 161 12.95 17.02 -10.37
CA ARG A 161 13.32 15.62 -10.10
C ARG A 161 13.29 15.27 -8.60
N ILE A 162 13.69 16.19 -7.73
CA ILE A 162 13.67 16.05 -6.27
C ILE A 162 12.26 15.72 -5.73
N HIS A 163 11.21 16.32 -6.29
CA HIS A 163 9.83 16.04 -5.88
C HIS A 163 9.37 14.67 -6.35
N LEU A 164 9.85 14.23 -7.53
CA LEU A 164 9.53 12.93 -8.10
C LEU A 164 10.24 11.78 -7.37
N LYS A 165 11.40 12.03 -6.75
CA LYS A 165 12.15 11.02 -5.99
C LYS A 165 11.33 10.34 -4.89
N LYS A 166 10.33 11.01 -4.31
CA LYS A 166 9.50 10.37 -3.27
C LYS A 166 8.58 9.28 -3.83
N VAL A 167 8.25 9.32 -5.12
CA VAL A 167 7.20 8.49 -5.73
C VAL A 167 7.76 7.53 -6.77
N LEU A 168 8.76 7.96 -7.54
CA LEU A 168 9.26 7.28 -8.74
C LEU A 168 10.68 6.73 -8.62
N THR A 169 11.26 6.75 -7.43
CA THR A 169 12.62 6.23 -7.22
C THR A 169 12.66 4.71 -7.28
N VAL A 170 13.73 4.17 -7.85
CA VAL A 170 14.06 2.75 -7.84
C VAL A 170 15.30 2.55 -6.98
N ARG A 171 15.18 1.72 -5.94
CA ARG A 171 16.28 1.31 -5.05
C ARG A 171 16.60 -0.15 -5.24
N LYS A 172 17.74 -0.44 -5.87
CA LYS A 172 18.22 -1.80 -6.15
C LYS A 172 18.25 -2.68 -4.89
N LYS A 173 18.81 -2.17 -3.79
CA LYS A 173 18.94 -2.91 -2.53
C LYS A 173 17.58 -3.37 -1.97
N LYS A 174 16.56 -2.49 -2.04
CA LYS A 174 15.20 -2.80 -1.56
C LYS A 174 14.54 -3.87 -2.41
N ILE A 175 14.71 -3.80 -3.73
CA ILE A 175 14.18 -4.79 -4.68
C ILE A 175 14.77 -6.18 -4.39
N ILE A 176 16.09 -6.28 -4.23
CA ILE A 176 16.75 -7.57 -3.95
C ILE A 176 16.22 -8.18 -2.63
N GLN A 177 16.11 -7.36 -1.58
CA GLN A 177 15.56 -7.80 -0.29
C GLN A 177 14.12 -8.29 -0.41
N ALA A 178 13.27 -7.54 -1.11
CA ALA A 178 11.88 -7.90 -1.36
C ALA A 178 11.76 -9.22 -2.15
N LEU A 179 12.54 -9.38 -3.22
CA LEU A 179 12.52 -10.60 -4.04
C LEU A 179 12.98 -11.84 -3.29
N HIS A 180 14.05 -11.74 -2.49
CA HIS A 180 14.50 -12.83 -1.62
C HIS A 180 13.43 -13.21 -0.59
N TRP A 181 12.79 -12.22 0.03
CA TRP A 181 11.71 -12.46 0.97
C TRP A 181 10.51 -13.13 0.29
N LEU A 182 10.10 -12.66 -0.88
CA LEU A 182 9.00 -13.22 -1.66
C LEU A 182 9.27 -14.67 -2.07
N LYS A 183 10.47 -14.98 -2.54
CA LYS A 183 10.83 -16.35 -2.94
C LYS A 183 10.83 -17.33 -1.76
N LYS A 184 11.16 -16.86 -0.56
CA LYS A 184 11.16 -17.65 0.67
C LYS A 184 9.75 -17.87 1.23
N ASN A 185 8.90 -16.84 1.23
CA ASN A 185 7.63 -16.84 1.97
C ASN A 185 6.38 -16.98 1.10
N ASN A 186 6.44 -16.68 -0.20
CA ASN A 186 5.29 -16.71 -1.09
C ASN A 186 5.39 -17.87 -2.10
N VAL A 187 4.43 -18.78 -2.02
CA VAL A 187 4.36 -19.98 -2.88
C VAL A 187 4.32 -19.64 -4.37
N LEU A 188 3.76 -18.49 -4.76
CA LEU A 188 3.68 -18.03 -6.15
C LEU A 188 5.05 -17.68 -6.73
N TYR A 189 6.02 -17.34 -5.88
CA TYR A 189 7.37 -16.92 -6.31
C TYR A 189 8.39 -18.07 -6.28
N ARG A 190 8.00 -19.27 -5.87
CA ARG A 190 8.92 -20.41 -5.68
C ARG A 190 9.64 -20.81 -6.98
N ASN A 191 8.91 -20.85 -8.09
CA ASN A 191 9.41 -21.30 -9.40
C ASN A 191 9.89 -20.15 -10.31
N VAL A 192 9.99 -18.95 -9.75
CA VAL A 192 10.31 -17.75 -10.51
C VAL A 192 11.84 -17.56 -10.54
N ASN A 193 12.40 -17.40 -11.74
CA ASN A 193 13.82 -17.10 -11.92
C ASN A 193 14.05 -15.60 -11.80
N ILE A 194 14.92 -15.20 -10.86
CA ILE A 194 15.30 -13.80 -10.70
C ILE A 194 16.41 -13.51 -11.70
N ASN A 195 16.17 -12.56 -12.62
CA ASN A 195 17.20 -12.17 -13.58
C ASN A 195 18.13 -11.12 -12.96
N PHE A 196 19.29 -11.56 -12.48
CA PHE A 196 20.28 -10.69 -11.86
C PHE A 196 20.96 -9.71 -12.83
N GLU A 197 20.98 -10.01 -14.13
CA GLU A 197 21.54 -9.10 -15.14
C GLU A 197 20.67 -7.84 -15.26
N ASN A 198 19.34 -8.02 -15.30
CA ASN A 198 18.39 -6.90 -15.29
C ASN A 198 18.48 -6.10 -13.99
N ILE A 199 18.65 -6.78 -12.84
CA ILE A 199 18.82 -6.11 -11.55
C ILE A 199 20.11 -5.29 -11.51
N ALA A 200 21.19 -5.78 -12.12
CA ALA A 200 22.47 -5.07 -12.15
C ALA A 200 22.35 -3.71 -12.88
N GLN A 201 21.50 -3.62 -13.89
CA GLN A 201 21.23 -2.40 -14.67
C GLN A 201 20.37 -1.36 -13.92
N LEU A 202 19.72 -1.73 -12.82
CA LEU A 202 18.91 -0.80 -12.05
C LEU A 202 19.76 0.29 -11.37
N PRO A 203 19.22 1.50 -11.16
CA PRO A 203 19.89 2.52 -10.35
C PRO A 203 19.95 2.11 -8.87
N GLU A 204 20.94 2.61 -8.14
CA GLU A 204 21.10 2.32 -6.70
C GLU A 204 20.01 3.01 -5.84
N ASP A 205 19.74 4.29 -6.10
CA ASP A 205 18.72 5.09 -5.39
C ASP A 205 18.39 6.37 -6.22
N ASP A 206 17.80 6.17 -7.40
CA ASP A 206 17.41 7.29 -8.25
C ASP A 206 16.17 6.99 -9.10
N VAL A 207 15.62 8.04 -9.73
CA VAL A 207 14.55 7.90 -10.73
C VAL A 207 15.17 7.46 -12.06
N PRO A 208 14.82 6.30 -12.62
CA PRO A 208 15.29 5.89 -13.94
C PRO A 208 15.01 6.94 -15.01
N GLU A 209 15.97 7.18 -15.90
CA GLU A 209 15.81 8.22 -16.93
C GLU A 209 14.67 7.91 -17.91
N CYS A 210 14.40 6.62 -18.18
CA CYS A 210 13.25 6.25 -19.00
C CYS A 210 11.90 6.56 -18.33
N ILE A 211 11.82 6.69 -17.00
CA ILE A 211 10.58 7.14 -16.34
C ILE A 211 10.45 8.66 -16.46
N MET A 212 11.57 9.37 -16.45
CA MET A 212 11.58 10.82 -16.67
C MET A 212 11.15 11.16 -18.10
N SER A 213 11.50 10.33 -19.10
CA SER A 213 11.10 10.56 -20.49
C SER A 213 9.61 10.33 -20.75
N THR A 214 8.91 9.54 -19.93
CA THR A 214 7.45 9.35 -20.03
C THR A 214 6.65 10.46 -19.33
N LEU A 215 7.32 11.42 -18.69
CA LEU A 215 6.68 12.53 -18.00
C LEU A 215 6.05 13.52 -19.00
N GLU A 216 4.73 13.54 -19.05
CA GLU A 216 3.96 14.52 -19.83
C GLU A 216 3.38 15.61 -18.93
N GLN A 217 3.50 16.87 -19.35
CA GLN A 217 2.83 17.99 -18.69
C GLN A 217 1.47 18.26 -19.36
N SER A 218 0.42 18.29 -18.55
CA SER A 218 -0.93 18.69 -18.96
C SER A 218 -1.36 19.93 -18.17
N TRP A 219 -1.96 20.89 -18.87
CA TRP A 219 -2.53 22.11 -18.30
C TRP A 219 -4.01 21.86 -17.99
N ILE A 220 -4.51 22.45 -16.89
CA ILE A 220 -5.95 22.64 -16.64
C ILE A 220 -6.24 24.12 -16.89
#